data_AF-A0A9P5PJM9-F1
#
_entry.id   AF-A0A9P5PJM9-F1
#
_cell.length_a   1.000
_cell.length_b   1.000
_cell.length_c   1.000
_cell.angle_alpha   90.00
_cell.angle_beta   90.00
_cell.angle_gamma   90.00
#
_symmetry.space_group_name_H-M   'P 1'
#
loop_
_entity.id
_entity.type
_entity.pdbx_description
1 polymer ?
#
loop_
_entity_poly.entity_id
_entity_poly.type
_entity_poly.pdbx_seq_one_letter_code
_entity_poly.pdbx_strand_id
1 'polypeptide(L)'
;SSLLIISSVFSQILLRWVPVLISYSNGATSTHYEQHFLALLESIARIVDFSDGERSGFIGSFVRFWLKQSNPRTAEELQRKGATLLRGCRQHFEASITRVKRITAIVPVDQQPLFSQRVRALLKATSPEILHQLADSLESDFPKIRPWLQWWMSDKHATMLFESKRSMDPAIWDSLPETTNPEESMHFSMY
;
A
#
# COMPACT_ATOMS: atom_id res chain seq x y z
N SER A 1 -33.18 -8.38 8.44
CA SER A 1 -32.71 -9.69 7.98
C SER A 1 -31.33 -9.49 7.40
N SER A 2 -30.38 -10.37 7.69
CA SER A 2 -29.04 -10.23 7.12
C SER A 2 -29.03 -10.60 5.64
N LEU A 3 -28.30 -9.84 4.83
CA LEU A 3 -28.21 -9.95 3.38
C LEU A 3 -26.74 -9.90 2.95
N LEU A 4 -26.41 -10.68 1.92
CA LEU A 4 -25.14 -10.59 1.22
C LEU A 4 -25.31 -9.77 -0.06
N ILE A 5 -24.60 -8.66 -0.19
CA ILE A 5 -24.54 -7.82 -1.39
C ILE A 5 -23.24 -8.12 -2.13
N ILE A 6 -23.31 -8.39 -3.44
CA ILE A 6 -22.15 -8.75 -4.25
C ILE A 6 -22.10 -7.85 -5.49
N SER A 7 -20.97 -7.17 -5.68
CA SER A 7 -20.60 -6.52 -6.94
C SER A 7 -19.62 -7.41 -7.70
N SER A 8 -19.87 -7.63 -8.99
CA SER A 8 -19.05 -8.52 -9.83
C SER A 8 -18.66 -7.85 -11.14
N VAL A 9 -17.48 -8.19 -11.65
CA VAL A 9 -17.00 -7.76 -12.98
C VAL A 9 -16.76 -8.99 -13.84
N PHE A 10 -17.13 -8.93 -15.11
CA PHE A 10 -16.85 -10.01 -16.05
C PHE A 10 -15.37 -10.00 -16.46
N SER A 11 -14.65 -11.07 -16.14
CA SER A 11 -13.27 -11.27 -16.56
C SER A 11 -13.23 -11.87 -17.97
N GLN A 12 -12.69 -11.11 -18.93
CA GLN A 12 -12.47 -11.60 -20.29
C GLN A 12 -11.37 -12.67 -20.37
N ILE A 13 -10.49 -12.74 -19.38
CA ILE A 13 -9.42 -13.75 -19.32
C ILE A 13 -9.97 -15.08 -18.79
N LEU A 14 -10.76 -15.03 -17.71
CA LEU A 14 -11.32 -16.23 -17.07
C LEU A 14 -12.68 -16.65 -17.67
N LEU A 15 -13.23 -15.82 -18.56
CA LEU A 15 -14.54 -15.96 -19.19
C LEU A 15 -15.68 -16.20 -18.19
N ARG A 16 -15.64 -15.48 -17.05
CA ARG A 16 -16.61 -15.63 -15.96
C ARG A 16 -16.79 -14.33 -15.17
N TRP A 17 -17.92 -14.21 -14.48
CA TRP A 17 -18.14 -13.16 -13.49
C TRP A 17 -17.27 -13.43 -12.25
N VAL A 18 -16.49 -12.44 -11.85
CA VAL A 18 -15.62 -12.49 -10.67
C VAL A 18 -16.15 -11.47 -9.65
N PRO A 19 -16.44 -11.89 -8.40
CA PRO A 19 -16.83 -10.95 -7.35
C PRO A 19 -15.66 -10.00 -7.07
N VAL A 20 -15.94 -8.70 -7.04
CA VAL A 20 -14.95 -7.66 -6.74
C VAL A 20 -15.18 -7.01 -5.38
N LEU A 21 -16.42 -7.06 -4.86
CA LEU A 21 -16.74 -6.66 -3.50
C LEU A 21 -17.91 -7.49 -2.97
N ILE A 22 -17.78 -7.94 -1.73
CA ILE A 22 -18.83 -8.65 -1.00
C ILE A 22 -19.08 -7.89 0.30
N SER A 23 -20.33 -7.52 0.57
CA SER A 23 -20.72 -6.84 1.81
C SER A 23 -21.82 -7.62 2.51
N TYR A 24 -21.61 -7.91 3.79
CA TYR A 24 -22.63 -8.46 4.66
C TYR A 24 -23.37 -7.30 5.34
N SER A 25 -24.68 -7.24 5.17
CA SER A 25 -25.53 -6.14 5.62
C SER A 25 -26.69 -6.67 6.45
N ASN A 26 -27.20 -5.90 7.42
CA ASN A 26 -28.41 -6.27 8.18
C ASN A 26 -29.73 -5.77 7.53
N GLY A 27 -29.64 -5.27 6.29
CA GLY A 27 -30.78 -4.83 5.49
C GLY A 27 -30.45 -4.56 4.02
N ALA A 28 -31.45 -4.07 3.29
CA ALA A 28 -31.38 -3.80 1.85
C ALA A 28 -31.86 -2.38 1.51
N THR A 29 -31.70 -1.43 2.44
CA THR A 29 -32.12 -0.03 2.21
C THR A 29 -31.13 0.70 1.31
N SER A 30 -31.51 1.86 0.77
CA SER A 30 -30.63 2.73 0.00
C SER A 30 -29.31 3.01 0.72
N THR A 31 -29.33 3.28 2.02
CA THR A 31 -28.13 3.50 2.84
C THR A 31 -27.18 2.29 2.84
N HIS A 32 -27.70 1.06 2.88
CA HIS A 32 -26.84 -0.13 2.83
C HIS A 32 -26.14 -0.28 1.48
N TYR A 33 -26.86 -0.04 0.39
CA TYR A 33 -26.28 -0.06 -0.96
C TYR A 33 -25.33 1.11 -1.20
N GLU A 34 -25.63 2.29 -0.67
CA GLU A 34 -24.76 3.47 -0.73
C GLU A 34 -23.41 3.16 -0.07
N GLN A 35 -23.41 2.57 1.13
CA GLN A 35 -22.18 2.15 1.79
C GLN A 35 -21.42 1.06 1.02
N HIS A 36 -22.13 0.09 0.42
CA HIS A 36 -21.52 -0.93 -0.44
C HIS A 36 -20.81 -0.31 -1.65
N PHE A 37 -21.48 0.60 -2.37
CA PHE A 37 -20.89 1.26 -3.54
C PHE A 37 -19.82 2.28 -3.16
N LEU A 38 -19.97 2.96 -2.03
CA LEU A 38 -18.93 3.84 -1.49
C LEU A 38 -17.65 3.04 -1.25
N ALA A 39 -17.73 1.89 -0.57
CA ALA A 39 -16.58 1.01 -0.37
C ALA A 39 -15.98 0.53 -1.70
N LEU A 40 -16.80 0.20 -2.71
CA LEU A 40 -16.32 -0.17 -4.04
C LEU A 40 -15.55 0.99 -4.71
N LEU A 41 -16.06 2.21 -4.63
CA LEU A 41 -15.44 3.39 -5.23
C LEU A 41 -14.18 3.82 -4.46
N GLU A 42 -14.19 3.75 -3.13
CA GLU A 42 -13.04 4.04 -2.28
C GLU A 42 -11.91 3.01 -2.50
N SER A 43 -12.25 1.76 -2.83
CA SER A 43 -11.26 0.72 -3.16
C SER A 43 -10.42 1.02 -4.43
N ILE A 44 -10.74 2.08 -5.18
CA ILE A 44 -9.91 2.56 -6.29
C ILE A 44 -8.55 3.07 -5.79
N ALA A 45 -8.50 3.70 -4.61
CA ALA A 45 -7.24 3.97 -3.92
C ALA A 45 -6.91 2.76 -3.05
N ARG A 46 -5.69 2.22 -3.19
CA ARG A 46 -5.37 0.89 -2.64
C ARG A 46 -4.20 0.92 -1.68
N ILE A 47 -4.37 0.19 -0.59
CA ILE A 47 -3.26 -0.24 0.24
C ILE A 47 -2.64 -1.46 -0.44
N VAL A 48 -1.32 -1.45 -0.62
CA VAL A 48 -0.55 -2.53 -1.25
C VAL A 48 0.51 -3.08 -0.30
N ASP A 49 0.89 -4.33 -0.48
CA ASP A 49 1.90 -5.03 0.33
C ASP A 49 3.36 -4.67 -0.03
N PHE A 50 3.53 -3.66 -0.89
CA PHE A 50 4.79 -3.24 -1.52
C PHE A 50 5.39 -4.23 -2.52
N SER A 51 4.69 -5.29 -2.91
CA SER A 51 5.16 -6.17 -3.97
C SER A 51 5.20 -5.44 -5.32
N ASP A 52 6.30 -5.62 -6.04
CA ASP A 52 6.43 -5.05 -7.40
C ASP A 52 5.34 -5.56 -8.34
N GLY A 53 4.88 -6.80 -8.12
CA GLY A 53 3.81 -7.43 -8.90
C GLY A 53 2.47 -6.75 -8.70
N GLU A 54 2.03 -6.57 -7.45
CA GLU A 54 0.75 -5.90 -7.16
C GLU A 54 0.77 -4.45 -7.64
N ARG A 55 1.82 -3.71 -7.29
CA ARG A 55 2.02 -2.31 -7.71
C ARG A 55 1.98 -2.16 -9.23
N SER A 56 2.76 -2.97 -9.95
CA SER A 56 2.83 -2.89 -11.42
C SER A 56 1.53 -3.36 -12.07
N GLY A 57 0.87 -4.37 -11.49
CA GLY A 57 -0.43 -4.85 -11.94
C GLY A 57 -1.52 -3.78 -11.82
N PHE A 58 -1.57 -3.07 -10.69
CA PHE A 58 -2.49 -1.95 -10.49
C PHE A 58 -2.22 -0.79 -11.45
N ILE A 59 -0.97 -0.32 -11.54
CA ILE A 59 -0.64 0.80 -12.44
C ILE A 59 -0.94 0.41 -13.90
N GLY A 60 -0.58 -0.82 -14.29
CA GLY A 60 -0.86 -1.33 -15.63
C GLY A 60 -2.35 -1.42 -15.95
N SER A 61 -3.17 -1.88 -15.00
CA SER A 61 -4.63 -1.95 -15.18
C SER A 61 -5.26 -0.55 -15.21
N PHE A 62 -4.80 0.37 -14.37
CA PHE A 62 -5.23 1.77 -14.35
C PHE A 62 -4.99 2.46 -15.71
N VAL A 63 -3.79 2.31 -16.26
CA VAL A 63 -3.45 2.85 -17.60
C VAL A 63 -4.35 2.26 -18.67
N ARG A 64 -4.50 0.93 -18.71
CA ARG A 64 -5.36 0.25 -19.70
C ARG A 64 -6.81 0.70 -19.61
N PHE A 65 -7.34 0.84 -18.40
CA PHE A 65 -8.72 1.27 -18.15
C PHE A 65 -8.98 2.67 -18.73
N TRP A 66 -8.09 3.63 -18.47
CA TRP A 66 -8.26 5.00 -18.93
C TRP A 66 -7.98 5.18 -20.43
N LEU A 67 -6.99 4.47 -20.99
CA LEU A 67 -6.75 4.49 -22.44
C LEU A 67 -7.95 3.92 -23.22
N LYS A 68 -8.60 2.88 -22.70
CA LYS A 68 -9.81 2.30 -23.30
C LYS A 68 -10.99 3.29 -23.33
N GLN A 69 -11.01 4.26 -22.42
CA GLN A 69 -12.03 5.31 -22.34
C GLN A 69 -11.64 6.58 -23.11
N SER A 70 -10.66 6.49 -24.01
CA SER A 70 -10.18 7.64 -24.80
C SER A 70 -9.74 8.82 -23.93
N ASN A 71 -9.15 8.54 -22.76
CA ASN A 71 -8.60 9.59 -21.90
C ASN A 71 -7.51 10.36 -22.68
N PRO A 72 -7.47 11.70 -22.60
CA PRO A 72 -6.52 12.51 -23.36
C PRO A 72 -5.07 12.42 -22.86
N ARG A 73 -4.84 11.85 -21.66
CA ARG A 73 -3.51 11.68 -21.08
C ARG A 73 -2.71 10.58 -21.78
N THR A 74 -1.39 10.75 -21.83
CA THR A 74 -0.49 9.70 -22.33
C THR A 74 -0.41 8.52 -21.36
N ALA A 75 0.12 7.38 -21.84
CA ALA A 75 0.34 6.22 -20.99
C ALA A 75 1.25 6.55 -19.80
N GLU A 76 2.30 7.35 -20.00
CA GLU A 76 3.26 7.78 -18.98
C GLU A 76 2.62 8.71 -17.94
N GLU A 77 1.72 9.59 -18.37
CA GLU A 77 0.93 10.43 -17.47
C GLU A 77 -0.02 9.60 -16.61
N LEU A 78 -0.69 8.62 -17.21
CA LEU A 78 -1.56 7.68 -16.50
C LEU A 78 -0.77 6.77 -15.55
N GLN A 79 0.45 6.37 -15.91
CA GLN A 79 1.34 5.61 -15.02
C GLN A 79 1.69 6.41 -13.77
N ARG A 80 2.13 7.67 -13.97
CA ARG A 80 2.41 8.59 -12.85
C ARG A 80 1.18 8.79 -11.98
N LYS A 81 0.01 9.01 -12.59
CA LYS A 81 -1.24 9.20 -11.84
C LYS A 81 -1.70 7.94 -11.10
N GLY A 82 -1.54 6.76 -11.69
CA GLY A 82 -1.85 5.49 -11.01
C GLY A 82 -0.94 5.25 -9.81
N ALA A 83 0.35 5.60 -9.92
CA ALA A 83 1.28 5.48 -8.81
C ALA A 83 0.90 6.36 -7.60
N THR A 84 0.25 7.51 -7.82
CA THR A 84 -0.22 8.39 -6.72
C THR A 84 -1.44 7.84 -5.98
N LEU A 85 -2.02 6.72 -6.41
CA LEU A 85 -3.18 6.10 -5.77
C LEU A 85 -2.80 4.92 -4.86
N LEU A 86 -1.50 4.66 -4.71
CA LEU A 86 -0.99 3.55 -3.92
C LEU A 86 -0.49 4.03 -2.57
N ARG A 87 -1.02 3.42 -1.51
CA ARG A 87 -0.52 3.54 -0.14
C ARG A 87 0.09 2.21 0.28
N GLY A 88 1.21 2.24 0.96
CA GLY A 88 1.89 1.04 1.44
C GLY A 88 1.32 0.54 2.77
N CYS A 89 1.19 -0.78 2.93
CA CYS A 89 0.68 -1.38 4.16
C CYS A 89 1.66 -1.22 5.34
N ARG A 90 1.20 -0.58 6.42
CA ARG A 90 1.99 -0.35 7.63
C ARG A 90 2.52 -1.64 8.26
N GLN A 91 1.71 -2.70 8.26
CA GLN A 91 2.10 -3.98 8.85
C GLN A 91 3.23 -4.64 8.07
N HIS A 92 3.20 -4.61 6.74
CA HIS A 92 4.29 -5.12 5.91
C HIS A 92 5.61 -4.38 6.16
N PHE A 93 5.55 -3.06 6.33
CA PHE A 93 6.73 -2.29 6.74
C PHE A 93 7.26 -2.74 8.11
N GLU A 94 6.42 -2.79 9.14
CA GLU A 94 6.80 -3.21 10.51
C GLU A 94 7.30 -4.67 10.58
N ALA A 95 6.71 -5.57 9.79
CA ALA A 95 7.17 -6.95 9.63
C ALA A 95 8.57 -6.99 9.00
N SER A 96 8.85 -6.14 8.01
CA SER A 96 10.18 -6.02 7.42
C SER A 96 11.22 -5.55 8.44
N ILE A 97 10.88 -4.59 9.31
CA ILE A 97 11.74 -4.15 10.42
C ILE A 97 12.03 -5.32 11.34
N THR A 98 10.99 -6.03 11.75
CA THR A 98 11.10 -7.18 12.66
C THR A 98 12.00 -8.26 12.08
N ARG A 99 11.88 -8.54 10.78
CA ARG A 99 12.73 -9.52 10.08
C ARG A 99 14.20 -9.09 10.11
N VAL A 100 14.52 -7.86 9.71
CA VAL A 100 15.91 -7.36 9.69
C VAL A 100 16.50 -7.29 11.09
N LYS A 101 15.72 -6.80 12.06
CA LYS A 101 16.09 -6.70 13.48
C LYS A 101 16.51 -8.03 14.08
N ARG A 102 15.87 -9.15 13.68
CA ARG A 102 16.17 -10.50 14.17
C ARG A 102 17.48 -11.07 13.61
N ILE A 103 18.02 -10.50 12.54
CA ILE A 103 19.30 -10.92 11.98
C ILE A 103 20.41 -10.27 12.80
N THR A 104 20.84 -10.94 13.86
CA THR A 104 21.82 -10.41 14.84
C THR A 104 23.17 -10.05 14.23
N ALA A 105 23.53 -10.70 13.11
CA ALA A 105 24.72 -10.37 12.33
C ALA A 105 24.63 -9.00 11.61
N ILE A 106 23.42 -8.47 11.42
CA ILE A 106 23.12 -7.16 10.82
C ILE A 106 22.82 -6.13 11.92
N VAL A 107 21.98 -6.48 12.90
CA VAL A 107 21.57 -5.60 14.00
C VAL A 107 21.91 -6.27 15.35
N PRO A 108 22.92 -5.79 16.09
CA PRO A 108 23.26 -6.31 17.41
C PRO A 108 22.07 -6.31 18.38
N VAL A 109 21.99 -7.32 19.25
CA VAL A 109 20.84 -7.56 20.14
C VAL A 109 20.55 -6.37 21.06
N ASP A 110 21.60 -5.79 21.62
CA ASP A 110 21.58 -4.60 22.48
C ASP A 110 21.13 -3.33 21.75
N GLN A 111 21.32 -3.27 20.43
CA GLN A 111 20.94 -2.12 19.60
C GLN A 111 19.59 -2.26 18.90
N GLN A 112 18.91 -3.41 19.01
CA GLN A 112 17.61 -3.65 18.36
C GLN A 112 16.51 -2.62 18.71
N PRO A 113 16.38 -2.15 19.98
CA PRO A 113 15.42 -1.11 20.32
C PRO A 113 15.72 0.21 19.59
N LEU A 114 16.99 0.61 19.60
CA LEU A 114 17.46 1.82 18.92
C LEU A 114 17.24 1.73 17.41
N PHE A 115 17.64 0.62 16.77
CA PHE A 115 17.39 0.38 15.35
C PHE A 115 15.90 0.56 14.99
N SER A 116 15.01 -0.09 15.74
CA SER A 116 13.57 -0.03 15.47
C SER A 116 13.01 1.39 15.65
N GLN A 117 13.47 2.12 16.65
CA GLN A 117 13.07 3.51 16.88
C GLN A 117 13.52 4.40 15.72
N ARG A 118 14.77 4.29 15.29
CA ARG A 118 15.35 5.13 14.24
C ARG A 118 14.74 4.84 12.87
N VAL A 119 14.50 3.58 12.53
CA VAL A 119 13.76 3.22 11.32
C VAL A 119 12.35 3.83 11.31
N ARG A 120 11.64 3.81 12.43
CA ARG A 120 10.30 4.41 12.51
C ARG A 120 10.33 5.94 12.45
N ALA A 121 11.45 6.58 12.79
CA ALA A 121 11.59 8.02 12.63
C ALA A 121 11.54 8.44 11.14
N LEU A 122 11.98 7.58 10.22
CA LEU A 122 11.92 7.85 8.76
C LEU A 122 10.51 8.21 8.28
N LEU A 123 9.48 7.65 8.90
CA LEU A 123 8.09 7.82 8.49
C LEU A 123 7.53 9.19 8.82
N LYS A 124 8.11 9.83 9.85
CA LYS A 124 7.74 11.14 10.37
C LYS A 124 8.65 12.24 9.83
N ALA A 125 9.54 11.91 8.89
CA ALA A 125 10.39 12.88 8.24
C ALA A 125 9.50 13.83 7.44
N THR A 126 9.52 15.11 7.80
CA THR A 126 8.66 16.15 7.20
C THR A 126 9.22 16.70 5.90
N SER A 127 10.49 16.42 5.58
CA SER A 127 11.11 16.81 4.31
C SER A 127 12.02 15.71 3.74
N PRO A 128 12.27 15.72 2.42
CA PRO A 128 13.21 14.81 1.77
C PRO A 128 14.63 14.89 2.36
N GLU A 129 15.07 16.07 2.77
CA GLU A 129 16.39 16.31 3.35
C GLU A 129 16.49 15.64 4.72
N ILE A 130 15.48 15.81 5.58
CA ILE A 130 15.42 15.14 6.89
C ILE A 130 15.37 13.62 6.70
N LEU A 131 14.61 13.13 5.72
CA LEU A 131 14.53 11.70 5.43
C LEU A 131 15.90 11.12 5.06
N HIS A 132 16.64 11.78 4.15
CA HIS A 132 17.98 11.35 3.78
C HIS A 132 18.96 11.42 4.96
N GLN A 133 18.95 12.49 5.75
CA GLN A 133 19.80 12.59 6.94
C GLN A 133 19.56 11.45 7.94
N LEU A 134 18.30 11.10 8.19
CA LEU A 134 17.95 9.98 9.06
C LEU A 134 18.40 8.64 8.45
N ALA A 135 18.24 8.46 7.14
CA ALA A 135 18.67 7.25 6.43
C ALA A 135 20.20 7.09 6.45
N ASP A 136 20.95 8.14 6.13
CA ASP A 136 22.42 8.14 6.12
C ASP A 136 22.98 7.84 7.51
N SER A 137 22.40 8.46 8.54
CA SER A 137 22.81 8.22 9.92
C SER A 137 22.42 6.79 10.39
N LEU A 138 21.33 6.21 9.87
CA LEU A 138 20.96 4.82 10.15
C LEU A 138 21.93 3.85 9.47
N GLU A 139 22.31 4.14 8.23
CA GLU A 139 23.28 3.35 7.48
C GLU A 139 24.69 3.41 8.09
N SER A 140 25.09 4.57 8.61
CA SER A 140 26.36 4.72 9.34
C SER A 140 26.44 3.79 10.57
N ASP A 141 25.36 3.71 11.36
CA ASP A 141 25.33 2.89 12.58
C ASP A 141 25.10 1.40 12.27
N PHE A 142 24.38 1.09 11.20
CA PHE A 142 24.02 -0.28 10.81
C PHE A 142 24.37 -0.57 9.35
N PRO A 143 25.65 -0.56 8.93
CA PRO A 143 26.04 -0.57 7.51
C PRO A 143 25.52 -1.76 6.70
N LYS A 144 25.28 -2.89 7.36
CA LYS A 144 24.75 -4.11 6.72
C LYS A 144 23.27 -4.02 6.33
N ILE A 145 22.53 -3.00 6.78
CA ILE A 145 21.13 -2.79 6.36
C ILE A 145 21.04 -2.10 4.99
N ARG A 146 22.13 -1.55 4.45
CA ARG A 146 22.14 -0.74 3.22
C ARG A 146 21.24 -1.29 2.11
N PRO A 147 21.30 -2.58 1.70
CA PRO A 147 20.44 -3.08 0.63
C PRO A 147 18.95 -3.00 0.96
N TRP A 148 18.58 -3.29 2.20
CA TRP A 148 17.20 -3.18 2.69
C TRP A 148 16.75 -1.72 2.77
N LEU A 149 17.60 -0.82 3.26
CA LEU A 149 17.30 0.60 3.36
C LEU A 149 17.15 1.24 1.98
N GLN A 150 18.06 0.95 1.05
CA GLN A 150 18.01 1.45 -0.33
C GLN A 150 16.74 1.01 -1.06
N TRP A 151 16.26 -0.22 -0.81
CA TRP A 151 15.02 -0.69 -1.38
C TRP A 151 13.82 0.19 -0.94
N TRP A 152 13.71 0.49 0.36
CA TRP A 152 12.68 1.38 0.88
C TRP A 152 12.83 2.84 0.42
N MET A 153 14.07 3.30 0.28
CA MET A 153 14.39 4.67 -0.14
C MET A 153 14.23 4.90 -1.64
N SER A 154 14.08 3.86 -2.46
CA SER A 154 13.80 4.02 -3.88
C SER A 154 12.45 4.72 -4.10
N ASP A 155 12.36 5.61 -5.10
CA ASP A 155 11.14 6.41 -5.37
C ASP A 155 9.87 5.58 -5.46
N LYS A 156 9.98 4.35 -5.98
CA LYS A 156 8.85 3.43 -6.14
C LYS A 156 8.21 3.05 -4.81
N HIS A 157 9.01 2.86 -3.75
CA HIS A 157 8.53 2.44 -2.43
C HIS A 157 8.37 3.62 -1.48
N ALA A 158 9.30 4.58 -1.54
CA ALA A 158 9.31 5.76 -0.67
C ALA A 158 8.01 6.56 -0.78
N THR A 159 7.51 6.74 -2.02
CA THR A 159 6.26 7.48 -2.30
C THR A 159 5.00 6.83 -1.71
N MET A 160 5.05 5.52 -1.43
CA MET A 160 3.93 4.78 -0.84
C MET A 160 3.98 4.78 0.69
N LEU A 161 4.98 5.40 1.33
CA LEU A 161 5.20 5.23 2.78
C LEU A 161 5.61 6.52 3.50
N PHE A 162 6.71 7.13 3.08
CA PHE A 162 7.33 8.24 3.81
C PHE A 162 6.61 9.55 3.54
N GLU A 163 6.19 10.22 4.60
CA GLU A 163 5.41 11.47 4.53
C GLU A 163 6.02 12.50 3.58
N SER A 164 7.32 12.75 3.69
CA SER A 164 8.06 13.67 2.83
C SER A 164 8.15 13.30 1.36
N LYS A 165 7.75 12.08 0.98
CA LYS A 165 7.82 11.55 -0.39
C LYS A 165 6.44 11.18 -0.94
N ARG A 166 5.38 11.24 -0.14
CA ARG A 166 4.03 10.86 -0.58
C ARG A 166 3.62 11.68 -1.79
N SER A 167 3.06 10.98 -2.78
CA SER A 167 2.51 11.59 -3.98
C SER A 167 0.98 11.56 -4.01
N MET A 168 0.38 10.76 -3.13
CA MET A 168 -1.06 10.72 -2.89
C MET A 168 -1.54 12.02 -2.22
N ASP A 169 -2.74 12.45 -2.58
CA ASP A 169 -3.40 13.58 -1.91
C ASP A 169 -3.56 13.29 -0.41
N PRO A 170 -3.19 14.22 0.49
CA PRO A 170 -3.26 14.00 1.94
C PRO A 170 -4.66 13.62 2.45
N ALA A 171 -5.74 14.17 1.88
CA ALA A 171 -7.09 13.83 2.32
C ALA A 171 -7.46 12.39 1.96
N ILE A 172 -7.02 11.90 0.79
CA ILE A 172 -7.18 10.50 0.39
C ILE A 172 -6.28 9.60 1.23
N TRP A 173 -5.05 10.05 1.52
CA TRP A 173 -4.14 9.30 2.37
C TRP A 173 -4.77 9.06 3.74
N ASP A 174 -5.26 10.11 4.39
CA ASP A 174 -5.83 10.06 5.75
C ASP A 174 -7.17 9.32 5.81
N SER A 175 -7.90 9.23 4.70
CA SER A 175 -9.14 8.43 4.62
C SER A 175 -8.88 6.93 4.51
N LEU A 176 -7.70 6.50 4.03
CA LEU A 176 -7.36 5.09 3.92
C LEU A 176 -6.93 4.51 5.27
N PRO A 177 -7.25 3.23 5.56
CA PRO A 177 -6.66 2.56 6.71
C PRO A 177 -5.14 2.42 6.55
N GLU A 178 -4.42 2.21 7.65
CA GLU A 178 -2.98 1.97 7.59
C GLU A 178 -2.63 0.51 7.26
N THR A 179 -3.60 -0.40 7.40
CA THR A 179 -3.43 -1.85 7.29
C THR A 179 -4.54 -2.49 6.47
N THR A 180 -4.25 -3.63 5.86
CA THR A 180 -5.21 -4.48 5.13
C THR A 180 -5.73 -5.62 6.01
N ASN A 181 -5.93 -5.39 7.33
CA ASN A 181 -6.33 -6.43 8.30
C ASN A 181 -7.45 -7.39 7.82
N PRO A 182 -8.49 -6.95 7.08
CA PRO A 182 -9.50 -7.86 6.54
C PRO A 182 -8.97 -8.84 5.48
N GLU A 183 -8.05 -8.41 4.60
CA GLU A 183 -7.48 -9.25 3.53
C GLU A 183 -6.40 -10.21 4.08
N GLU A 184 -5.56 -9.73 5.02
CA GLU A 184 -4.48 -10.54 5.62
C GLU A 184 -5.02 -11.64 6.55
N SER A 185 -6.08 -11.38 7.32
CA SER A 185 -6.72 -12.39 8.19
C SER A 185 -7.48 -13.46 7.39
N MET A 186 -8.08 -13.08 6.26
CA MET A 186 -8.72 -14.02 5.33
C MET A 186 -7.70 -15.01 4.74
N HIS A 187 -6.50 -14.53 4.36
CA HIS A 187 -5.40 -15.39 3.90
C HIS A 187 -4.99 -16.45 4.93
N PHE A 188 -5.04 -16.15 6.23
CA PHE A 188 -4.72 -17.11 7.28
C PHE A 188 -5.84 -18.13 7.52
N SER A 189 -7.10 -17.73 7.32
CA SER A 189 -8.27 -18.61 7.52
C SER A 189 -8.55 -19.58 6.37
N MET A 190 -7.87 -19.42 5.23
CA MET A 190 -8.01 -20.28 4.04
C MET A 190 -6.95 -21.39 3.95
N TYR A 191 -6.14 -21.58 5.00
CA TYR A 191 -5.23 -22.70 5.19
C TYR A 191 -5.57 -23.46 6.47
#